data_AF-A0A7L3D1K4-F1
#
_entry.id   AF-A0A7L3D1K4-F1
#
_cell.length_a   1.000
_cell.length_b   1.000
_cell.length_c   1.000
_cell.angle_alpha   90.00
_cell.angle_beta   90.00
_cell.angle_gamma   90.00
#
_symmetry.space_group_name_H-M   'P 1'
#
loop_
_entity.id
_entity.type
_entity.pdbx_description
1 polymer ?
#
loop_
_entity_poly.entity_id
_entity_poly.type
_entity_poly.pdbx_seq_one_letter_code
_entity_poly.pdbx_strand_id
1 'polypeptide(L)'
;ILCSNSENTVPQLLVDFWEALLVVCSQEIILQELLLRVTSQYVWRISKQRLPETKPLKTAEDLINSCNHFGLIFPWVTSIMSVGSPFHKDYYEDISKLQSLLCSQSINVASALPVLEPLTEAGDVSLAIRVLCNTRLGKYEEAIEQLLERCPDAAVLYAQYELKGDNRALWWNKLLPELCKRARLTGNDSPVLISS
;
A
#
# COMPACT_ATOMS: atom_id res chain seq x y z
N ILE A 1 23.86 0.34 -30.59
CA ILE A 1 22.97 1.53 -30.65
C ILE A 1 22.12 1.50 -29.40
N LEU A 2 22.56 2.20 -28.35
CA LEU A 2 21.89 2.28 -27.05
C LEU A 2 22.05 3.72 -26.58
N CYS A 3 21.27 4.62 -27.17
CA CYS A 3 20.99 5.98 -26.70
C CYS A 3 20.10 6.62 -27.76
N SER A 4 18.79 6.41 -27.66
CA SER A 4 17.81 7.20 -28.39
C SER A 4 16.82 7.76 -27.38
N ASN A 5 17.10 8.98 -26.92
CA ASN A 5 16.15 10.02 -26.53
C ASN A 5 14.77 9.57 -26.02
N SER A 6 14.70 9.08 -24.78
CA SER A 6 13.47 9.14 -23.98
C SER A 6 13.79 9.66 -22.59
N GLU A 7 13.00 10.61 -22.12
CA GLU A 7 13.09 11.29 -20.84
C GLU A 7 13.35 10.33 -19.66
N ASN A 8 14.53 10.35 -19.04
CA ASN A 8 14.81 9.85 -17.67
C ASN A 8 14.09 8.57 -17.19
N THR A 9 13.75 7.61 -18.07
CA THR A 9 13.03 6.39 -17.67
C THR A 9 14.01 5.32 -17.25
N VAL A 10 13.79 4.73 -16.07
CA VAL A 10 14.60 3.61 -15.59
C VAL A 10 14.13 2.32 -16.29
N PRO A 11 15.01 1.63 -17.04
CA PRO A 11 14.64 0.41 -17.75
C PRO A 11 14.18 -0.68 -16.80
N GLN A 12 13.19 -1.48 -17.20
CA GLN A 12 12.67 -2.57 -16.37
C GLN A 12 13.77 -3.57 -15.97
N LEU A 13 14.69 -3.89 -16.87
CA LEU A 13 15.82 -4.79 -16.58
C LEU A 13 16.68 -4.31 -15.40
N LEU A 14 16.84 -3.00 -15.22
CA LEU A 14 17.58 -2.44 -14.10
C LEU A 14 16.81 -2.57 -12.78
N VAL A 15 15.48 -2.43 -12.83
CA VAL A 15 14.61 -2.71 -11.67
C VAL A 15 14.67 -4.20 -11.30
N ASP A 16 14.58 -5.11 -12.29
CA ASP A 16 14.70 -6.55 -12.05
C ASP A 16 16.07 -6.91 -11.42
N PHE A 17 17.15 -6.24 -11.87
CA PHE A 17 18.47 -6.40 -11.28
C PHE A 17 18.52 -5.95 -9.81
N TRP A 18 17.91 -4.80 -9.48
CA TRP A 18 17.82 -4.34 -8.09
C TRP A 18 16.98 -5.26 -7.22
N GLU A 19 15.85 -5.77 -7.74
CA GLU A 19 15.03 -6.78 -7.06
C GLU A 19 15.85 -8.06 -6.79
N ALA A 20 16.63 -8.54 -7.77
CA ALA A 20 17.50 -9.69 -7.60
C ALA A 20 18.63 -9.44 -6.59
N LEU A 21 19.21 -8.23 -6.57
CA LEU A 21 20.21 -7.84 -5.59
C LEU A 21 19.63 -7.81 -4.18
N LEU A 22 18.39 -7.33 -3.98
CA LEU A 22 17.73 -7.36 -2.68
C LEU A 22 17.67 -8.78 -2.13
N VAL A 23 17.43 -9.79 -2.97
CA VAL A 23 17.35 -11.20 -2.53
C VAL A 23 18.68 -11.72 -1.95
N VAL A 24 19.82 -11.21 -2.42
CA VAL A 24 21.15 -11.73 -2.03
C VAL A 24 21.98 -10.77 -1.17
N CYS A 25 21.52 -9.53 -0.98
CA CYS A 25 22.27 -8.50 -0.25
C CYS A 25 22.30 -8.79 1.26
N SER A 26 23.50 -8.89 1.83
CA SER A 26 23.69 -9.08 3.27
C SER A 26 24.25 -7.84 3.98
N GLN A 27 24.63 -6.79 3.24
CA GLN A 27 25.23 -5.58 3.80
C GLN A 27 24.16 -4.52 4.05
N GLU A 28 23.91 -4.20 5.32
CA GLU A 28 22.78 -3.37 5.75
C GLU A 28 22.72 -1.98 5.09
N ILE A 29 23.86 -1.29 4.97
CA ILE A 29 23.91 0.05 4.36
C ILE A 29 23.47 -0.01 2.89
N ILE A 30 23.98 -0.99 2.15
CA ILE A 30 23.64 -1.18 0.73
C ILE A 30 22.19 -1.61 0.59
N LEU A 31 21.71 -2.49 1.49
CA LEU A 31 20.33 -2.95 1.54
C LEU A 31 19.36 -1.76 1.70
N GLN A 32 19.60 -0.84 2.64
CA GLN A 32 18.73 0.32 2.84
C GLN A 32 18.70 1.23 1.62
N GLU A 33 19.85 1.51 1.02
CA GLU A 33 19.92 2.32 -0.20
C GLU A 33 19.15 1.66 -1.35
N LEU A 34 19.31 0.34 -1.50
CA LEU A 34 18.65 -0.43 -2.53
C LEU A 34 17.12 -0.49 -2.32
N LEU A 35 16.67 -0.68 -1.08
CA LEU A 35 15.25 -0.64 -0.72
C LEU A 35 14.61 0.71 -1.08
N LEU A 36 15.25 1.82 -0.71
CA LEU A 36 14.78 3.16 -1.06
C LEU A 36 14.79 3.41 -2.56
N ARG A 37 15.81 2.88 -3.27
CA ARG A 37 15.92 3.00 -4.73
C ARG A 37 14.82 2.24 -5.46
N VAL A 38 14.50 1.02 -5.05
CA VAL A 38 13.39 0.24 -5.64
C VAL A 38 12.05 0.90 -5.29
N THR A 39 11.89 1.34 -4.04
CA THR A 39 10.69 2.08 -3.59
C THR A 39 10.45 3.32 -4.45
N SER A 40 11.49 4.12 -4.72
CA SER A 40 11.36 5.34 -5.53
C SER A 40 10.92 5.06 -6.96
N GLN A 41 11.36 3.94 -7.54
CA GLN A 41 10.91 3.55 -8.88
C GLN A 41 9.45 3.15 -8.91
N TYR A 42 8.98 2.32 -7.99
CA TYR A 42 7.56 1.97 -7.95
C TYR A 42 6.70 3.21 -7.72
N VAL A 43 7.09 4.09 -6.80
CA VAL A 43 6.41 5.38 -6.58
C VAL A 43 6.37 6.22 -7.85
N TRP A 44 7.49 6.35 -8.55
CA TRP A 44 7.56 7.12 -9.79
C TRP A 44 6.61 6.55 -10.85
N ARG A 45 6.60 5.22 -11.06
CA ARG A 45 5.71 4.58 -12.03
C ARG A 45 4.25 4.74 -11.69
N ILE A 46 3.89 4.52 -10.43
CA ILE A 46 2.52 4.67 -9.94
C ILE A 46 2.06 6.13 -10.08
N SER A 47 2.87 7.10 -9.65
CA SER A 47 2.52 8.53 -9.74
C SER A 47 2.38 9.02 -11.18
N LYS A 48 3.19 8.49 -12.11
CA LYS A 48 3.11 8.82 -13.54
C LYS A 48 2.16 7.92 -14.33
N GLN A 49 1.52 6.94 -13.67
CA GLN A 49 0.68 5.92 -14.32
C GLN A 49 1.40 5.26 -15.51
N ARG A 50 2.69 4.94 -15.33
CA ARG A 50 3.55 4.36 -16.36
C ARG A 50 3.77 2.88 -16.11
N LEU A 51 3.51 2.08 -17.14
CA LEU A 51 3.81 0.66 -17.14
C LEU A 51 5.30 0.40 -17.39
N PRO A 52 5.83 -0.73 -16.88
CA PRO A 52 7.16 -1.15 -17.21
C PRO A 52 7.30 -1.42 -18.72
N GLU A 53 8.44 -1.04 -19.29
CA GLU A 53 8.73 -1.17 -20.72
C GLU A 53 8.73 -2.63 -21.19
N THR A 54 9.11 -3.55 -20.31
CA THR A 54 9.07 -4.99 -20.52
C THR A 54 8.34 -5.66 -19.37
N LYS A 55 7.90 -6.90 -19.55
CA LYS A 55 7.33 -7.69 -18.45
C LYS A 55 8.37 -7.85 -17.33
N PRO A 56 8.03 -7.52 -16.06
CA PRO A 56 8.91 -7.78 -14.93
C PRO A 56 9.24 -9.27 -14.79
N LEU A 57 10.45 -9.59 -14.33
CA LEU A 57 10.89 -10.99 -14.18
C LEU A 57 10.23 -11.70 -13.00
N LYS A 58 9.88 -10.95 -11.95
CA LYS A 58 9.23 -11.47 -10.74
C LYS A 58 7.97 -10.70 -10.44
N THR A 59 6.96 -11.40 -9.95
CA THR A 59 5.77 -10.82 -9.32
C THR A 59 6.05 -10.43 -7.87
N ALA A 60 5.17 -9.66 -7.24
CA ALA A 60 5.21 -9.37 -5.81
C ALA A 60 5.20 -10.67 -4.98
N GLU A 61 4.43 -11.67 -5.39
CA GLU A 61 4.39 -12.98 -4.73
C GLU A 61 5.72 -13.72 -4.86
N ASP A 62 6.34 -13.71 -6.05
CA ASP A 62 7.67 -14.29 -6.24
C ASP A 62 8.72 -13.64 -5.34
N LEU A 63 8.65 -12.31 -5.16
CA LEU A 63 9.57 -11.55 -4.31
C LEU A 63 9.37 -11.86 -2.82
N ILE A 64 8.12 -11.91 -2.34
CA ILE A 64 7.76 -12.32 -0.97
C ILE A 64 8.29 -13.72 -0.67
N ASN A 65 8.20 -14.63 -1.64
CA ASN A 65 8.70 -16.00 -1.49
C ASN A 65 10.22 -16.13 -1.66
N SER A 66 10.91 -15.09 -2.11
CA SER A 66 12.36 -15.11 -2.36
C SER A 66 13.20 -14.64 -1.17
N CYS A 67 12.76 -13.65 -0.40
CA CYS A 67 13.48 -13.14 0.77
C CYS A 67 12.58 -12.39 1.76
N ASN A 68 13.10 -12.09 2.95
CA ASN A 68 12.37 -11.40 4.02
C ASN A 68 12.31 -9.86 3.86
N HIS A 69 12.90 -9.32 2.79
CA HIS A 69 12.85 -7.89 2.45
C HIS A 69 11.53 -7.48 1.77
N PHE A 70 10.64 -8.44 1.54
CA PHE A 70 9.29 -8.23 1.04
C PHE A 70 8.30 -8.86 2.03
N GLY A 71 7.33 -8.06 2.48
CA GLY A 71 6.30 -8.44 3.44
C GLY A 71 4.96 -8.79 2.79
N LEU A 72 4.02 -9.26 3.62
CA LEU A 72 2.70 -9.70 3.17
C LEU A 72 1.88 -8.58 2.51
N ILE A 73 1.03 -8.97 1.58
CA ILE A 73 0.00 -8.12 0.99
C ILE A 73 -1.28 -8.29 1.80
N PHE A 74 -1.81 -7.18 2.30
CA PHE A 74 -3.03 -7.11 3.09
C PHE A 74 -4.27 -6.83 2.24
N PRO A 75 -5.37 -7.59 2.41
CA PRO A 75 -6.59 -7.40 1.62
C PRO A 75 -7.24 -6.03 1.76
N TRP A 76 -7.09 -5.37 2.92
CA TRP A 76 -7.66 -4.03 3.14
C TRP A 76 -7.05 -2.97 2.22
N VAL A 77 -5.79 -3.14 1.79
CA VAL A 77 -5.16 -2.25 0.79
C VAL A 77 -5.83 -2.43 -0.57
N THR A 78 -6.05 -3.68 -0.99
CA THR A 78 -6.77 -3.98 -2.24
C THR A 78 -8.22 -3.48 -2.18
N SER A 79 -8.88 -3.57 -1.01
CA SER A 79 -10.22 -3.03 -0.81
C SER A 79 -10.28 -1.53 -1.08
N ILE A 80 -9.35 -0.74 -0.54
CA ILE A 80 -9.27 0.71 -0.81
C ILE A 80 -9.08 0.96 -2.30
N MET A 81 -8.16 0.22 -2.93
CA MET A 81 -7.85 0.33 -4.36
C MET A 81 -9.02 -0.01 -5.28
N SER A 82 -9.95 -0.85 -4.82
CA SER A 82 -11.11 -1.31 -5.60
C SER A 82 -12.30 -0.34 -5.60
N VAL A 83 -12.30 0.64 -4.70
CA VAL A 83 -13.34 1.69 -4.63
C VAL A 83 -13.23 2.68 -5.81
N GLY A 84 -12.07 2.70 -6.48
CA GLY A 84 -11.76 3.56 -7.62
C GLY A 84 -11.73 2.87 -8.99
N SER A 85 -11.75 3.72 -10.02
CA SER A 85 -11.77 3.44 -11.46
C SER A 85 -11.09 2.13 -11.96
N PRO A 86 -11.60 1.51 -13.05
CA PRO A 86 -10.98 0.35 -13.70
C PRO A 86 -9.51 0.54 -14.16
N PHE A 87 -8.99 1.78 -14.18
CA PHE A 87 -7.60 2.08 -14.54
C PHE A 87 -6.56 1.49 -13.57
N HIS A 88 -6.95 1.05 -12.37
CA HIS A 88 -6.01 0.44 -11.41
C HIS A 88 -5.48 -0.95 -11.82
N LYS A 89 -6.06 -1.58 -12.85
CA LYS A 89 -5.65 -2.93 -13.29
C LYS A 89 -4.24 -2.96 -13.88
N ASP A 90 -3.81 -1.90 -14.55
CA ASP A 90 -2.57 -1.95 -15.32
C ASP A 90 -1.31 -1.81 -14.45
N TYR A 91 -1.39 -1.13 -13.30
CA TYR A 91 -0.27 -0.92 -12.35
C TYR A 91 -0.47 -1.58 -10.98
N TYR A 92 -1.41 -2.52 -10.88
CA TYR A 92 -1.66 -3.31 -9.66
C TYR A 92 -0.39 -4.02 -9.17
N GLU A 93 0.45 -4.47 -10.09
CA GLU A 93 1.70 -5.16 -9.79
C GLU A 93 2.70 -4.23 -9.06
N ASP A 94 2.93 -3.02 -9.56
CA ASP A 94 3.84 -2.06 -8.90
C ASP A 94 3.28 -1.62 -7.53
N ILE A 95 1.95 -1.50 -7.37
CA ILE A 95 1.33 -1.24 -6.06
C ILE A 95 1.57 -2.41 -5.11
N SER A 96 1.38 -3.64 -5.57
CA SER A 96 1.58 -4.85 -4.76
C SER A 96 3.04 -4.98 -4.32
N LYS A 97 3.98 -4.71 -5.22
CA LYS A 97 5.41 -4.69 -4.92
C LYS A 97 5.76 -3.58 -3.92
N LEU A 98 5.25 -2.36 -4.11
CA LEU A 98 5.44 -1.25 -3.17
C LEU A 98 4.88 -1.59 -1.78
N GLN A 99 3.66 -2.14 -1.71
CA GLN A 99 3.06 -2.59 -0.46
C GLN A 99 3.95 -3.62 0.23
N SER A 100 4.42 -4.63 -0.51
CA SER A 100 5.26 -5.68 0.06
C SER A 100 6.56 -5.11 0.64
N LEU A 101 7.22 -4.16 -0.04
CA LEU A 101 8.40 -3.48 0.48
C LEU A 101 8.09 -2.76 1.81
N LEU A 102 7.05 -1.94 1.84
CA LEU A 102 6.64 -1.16 3.03
C LEU A 102 6.16 -2.04 4.19
N CYS A 103 5.66 -3.25 3.90
CA CYS A 103 5.27 -4.24 4.90
C CYS A 103 6.44 -5.08 5.42
N SER A 104 7.62 -4.98 4.81
CA SER A 104 8.80 -5.71 5.27
C SER A 104 9.30 -5.21 6.62
N GLN A 105 10.11 -6.03 7.30
CA GLN A 105 10.84 -5.62 8.51
C GLN A 105 12.14 -4.88 8.18
N SER A 106 12.54 -4.88 6.91
CA SER A 106 13.85 -4.38 6.49
C SER A 106 13.82 -2.91 6.13
N ILE A 107 12.72 -2.38 5.63
CA ILE A 107 12.62 -0.95 5.32
C ILE A 107 12.23 -0.15 6.57
N ASN A 108 12.94 0.95 6.82
CA ASN A 108 12.46 1.97 7.75
C ASN A 108 11.45 2.88 7.03
N VAL A 109 10.17 2.72 7.33
CA VAL A 109 9.09 3.52 6.72
C VAL A 109 9.28 5.02 6.94
N ALA A 110 9.81 5.44 8.10
CA ALA A 110 10.07 6.86 8.35
C ALA A 110 11.08 7.44 7.35
N SER A 111 12.10 6.67 6.99
CA SER A 111 13.10 7.05 5.98
C SER A 111 12.55 7.01 4.55
N ALA A 112 11.49 6.24 4.29
CA ALA A 112 10.83 6.17 2.99
C ALA A 112 9.83 7.31 2.75
N LEU A 113 9.38 8.03 3.79
CA LEU A 113 8.38 9.11 3.66
C LEU A 113 8.70 10.14 2.58
N PRO A 114 9.93 10.68 2.44
CA PRO A 114 10.25 11.63 1.38
C PRO A 114 10.10 11.04 -0.02
N VAL A 115 10.40 9.73 -0.18
CA VAL A 115 10.28 9.03 -1.45
C VAL A 115 8.81 8.78 -1.81
N LEU A 116 7.93 8.66 -0.81
CA LEU A 116 6.50 8.43 -0.97
C LEU A 116 5.71 9.73 -1.22
N GLU A 117 6.31 10.90 -1.03
CA GLU A 117 5.69 12.22 -1.22
C GLU A 117 4.93 12.35 -2.57
N PRO A 118 5.44 11.87 -3.72
CA PRO A 118 4.72 11.96 -4.99
C PRO A 118 3.38 11.22 -5.03
N LEU A 119 3.14 10.27 -4.12
CA LEU A 119 1.86 9.56 -3.99
C LEU A 119 0.91 10.22 -3.00
N THR A 120 1.27 11.36 -2.41
CA THR A 120 0.42 12.01 -1.39
C THR A 120 -0.75 12.81 -1.96
N GLU A 121 -0.80 12.99 -3.28
CA GLU A 121 -1.92 13.62 -4.00
C GLU A 121 -3.25 12.85 -3.79
N ALA A 122 -4.39 13.50 -4.01
CA ALA A 122 -5.69 12.90 -3.72
C ALA A 122 -5.98 11.68 -4.63
N GLY A 123 -6.19 10.51 -4.02
CA GLY A 123 -6.61 9.29 -4.72
C GLY A 123 -6.63 8.07 -3.80
N ASP A 124 -7.09 6.93 -4.32
CA ASP A 124 -7.23 5.70 -3.51
C ASP A 124 -5.88 5.07 -3.22
N VAL A 125 -4.93 5.12 -4.18
CA VAL A 125 -3.53 4.71 -3.96
C VAL A 125 -2.91 5.52 -2.81
N SER A 126 -3.09 6.84 -2.84
CA SER A 126 -2.59 7.75 -1.81
C SER A 126 -3.17 7.43 -0.44
N LEU A 127 -4.48 7.18 -0.37
CA LEU A 127 -5.11 6.75 0.87
C LEU A 127 -4.51 5.44 1.38
N ALA A 128 -4.40 4.43 0.51
CA ALA A 128 -3.89 3.12 0.89
C ALA A 128 -2.43 3.18 1.40
N ILE A 129 -1.56 3.92 0.70
CA ILE A 129 -0.15 4.11 1.10
C ILE A 129 -0.04 4.90 2.41
N ARG A 130 -0.84 5.96 2.60
CA ARG A 130 -0.82 6.73 3.86
C ARG A 130 -1.30 5.91 5.06
N VAL A 131 -2.40 5.18 4.91
CA VAL A 131 -2.91 4.27 5.94
C VAL A 131 -1.87 3.21 6.26
N LEU A 132 -1.20 2.64 5.24
CA LEU A 132 -0.12 1.68 5.43
C LEU A 132 1.04 2.28 6.24
N CYS A 133 1.52 3.46 5.84
CA CYS A 133 2.63 4.12 6.52
C CYS A 133 2.28 4.46 7.98
N ASN A 134 1.09 5.01 8.22
CA ASN A 134 0.60 5.31 9.57
C ASN A 134 0.57 4.04 10.43
N THR A 135 0.04 2.94 9.88
CA THR A 135 -0.01 1.64 10.56
C THR A 135 1.38 1.15 10.94
N ARG A 136 2.34 1.21 10.01
CA ARG A 136 3.73 0.80 10.25
C ARG A 136 4.46 1.70 11.24
N LEU A 137 4.05 2.96 11.37
CA LEU A 137 4.55 3.92 12.35
C LEU A 137 3.81 3.86 13.70
N GLY A 138 2.86 2.93 13.88
CA GLY A 138 2.06 2.79 15.10
C GLY A 138 0.96 3.85 15.26
N LYS A 139 0.70 4.65 14.22
CA LYS A 139 -0.32 5.70 14.16
C LYS A 139 -1.68 5.13 13.76
N TYR A 140 -2.17 4.18 14.54
CA TYR A 140 -3.41 3.44 14.25
C TYR A 140 -4.64 4.36 14.28
N GLU A 141 -4.65 5.37 15.13
CA GLU A 141 -5.77 6.30 15.23
C GLU A 141 -5.93 7.14 13.97
N GLU A 142 -4.84 7.69 13.46
CA GLU A 142 -4.83 8.48 12.22
C GLU A 142 -5.16 7.61 11.01
N ALA A 143 -4.70 6.35 10.99
CA ALA A 143 -5.07 5.38 9.97
C ALA A 143 -6.58 5.10 9.97
N ILE A 144 -7.18 4.89 11.14
CA ILE A 144 -8.62 4.67 11.30
C ILE A 144 -9.42 5.90 10.88
N GLU A 145 -9.00 7.11 11.27
CA GLU A 145 -9.70 8.35 10.89
C GLU A 145 -9.72 8.55 9.37
N GLN A 146 -8.58 8.33 8.70
CA GLN A 146 -8.50 8.44 7.23
C GLN A 146 -9.38 7.39 6.52
N LEU A 147 -9.38 6.15 7.02
CA LEU A 147 -10.24 5.09 6.49
C LEU A 147 -11.72 5.45 6.67
N LEU A 148 -12.10 5.90 7.86
CA LEU A 148 -13.47 6.33 8.11
C LEU A 148 -13.85 7.51 7.21
N GLU A 149 -13.01 8.51 7.03
CA GLU A 149 -13.35 9.66 6.19
C GLU A 149 -13.57 9.28 4.72
N ARG A 150 -12.74 8.39 4.17
CA ARG A 150 -12.66 8.19 2.71
C ARG A 150 -13.04 6.81 2.19
N CYS A 151 -12.89 5.75 3.00
CA CYS A 151 -13.16 4.37 2.59
C CYS A 151 -13.65 3.54 3.79
N PRO A 152 -14.86 3.82 4.32
CA PRO A 152 -15.37 3.17 5.52
C PRO A 152 -15.50 1.65 5.38
N ASP A 153 -15.75 1.15 4.16
CA ASP A 153 -15.89 -0.27 3.88
C ASP A 153 -14.57 -1.04 4.13
N ALA A 154 -13.42 -0.40 3.86
CA ALA A 154 -12.11 -0.99 4.13
C ALA A 154 -11.75 -1.01 5.62
N ALA A 155 -12.43 -0.20 6.46
CA ALA A 155 -12.10 -0.07 7.88
C ALA A 155 -12.31 -1.37 8.67
N VAL A 156 -13.31 -2.17 8.30
CA VAL A 156 -13.55 -3.48 8.94
C VAL A 156 -12.41 -4.46 8.62
N LEU A 157 -12.01 -4.55 7.35
CA LEU A 157 -10.89 -5.40 6.94
C LEU A 157 -9.60 -4.93 7.61
N TYR A 158 -9.34 -3.63 7.64
CA TYR A 158 -8.20 -3.05 8.34
C TYR A 158 -8.16 -3.49 9.82
N ALA A 159 -9.27 -3.35 10.53
CA ALA A 159 -9.37 -3.74 11.94
C ALA A 159 -9.08 -5.23 12.16
N GLN A 160 -9.58 -6.11 11.29
CA GLN A 160 -9.36 -7.56 11.39
C GLN A 160 -7.88 -7.95 11.28
N TYR A 161 -7.14 -7.26 10.40
CA TYR A 161 -5.73 -7.56 10.16
C TYR A 161 -4.78 -6.85 11.14
N GLU A 162 -5.03 -5.57 11.43
CA GLU A 162 -4.07 -4.69 12.13
C GLU A 162 -4.38 -4.48 13.62
N LEU A 163 -5.65 -4.46 14.03
CA LEU A 163 -6.05 -4.15 15.42
C LEU A 163 -6.09 -5.41 16.30
N LYS A 164 -4.92 -6.03 16.46
CA LYS A 164 -4.71 -7.21 17.32
C LYS A 164 -4.04 -6.81 18.64
N GLY A 165 -4.14 -7.68 19.65
CA GLY A 165 -3.54 -7.46 20.97
C GLY A 165 -4.05 -6.17 21.63
N ASP A 166 -3.11 -5.34 22.09
CA ASP A 166 -3.38 -4.09 22.81
C ASP A 166 -4.17 -3.07 21.97
N ASN A 167 -4.05 -3.14 20.64
CA ASN A 167 -4.77 -2.25 19.72
C ASN A 167 -6.26 -2.64 19.56
N ARG A 168 -6.69 -3.77 20.10
CA ARG A 168 -8.11 -4.19 20.07
C ARG A 168 -9.02 -3.22 20.82
N ALA A 169 -8.50 -2.48 21.80
CA ALA A 169 -9.25 -1.44 22.49
C ALA A 169 -9.71 -0.33 21.52
N LEU A 170 -8.87 0.05 20.54
CA LEU A 170 -9.21 1.06 19.52
C LEU A 170 -10.40 0.63 18.66
N TRP A 171 -10.49 -0.67 18.34
CA TRP A 171 -11.65 -1.23 17.64
C TRP A 171 -12.95 -0.98 18.42
N TRP A 172 -12.99 -1.38 19.69
CA TRP A 172 -14.19 -1.29 20.52
C TRP A 172 -14.58 0.15 20.87
N ASN A 173 -13.60 1.02 21.11
CA ASN A 173 -13.84 2.35 21.65
C ASN A 173 -14.09 3.42 20.58
N LYS A 174 -13.54 3.26 19.37
CA LYS A 174 -13.58 4.29 18.32
C LYS A 174 -14.25 3.78 17.05
N LEU A 175 -13.72 2.70 16.49
CA LEU A 175 -14.15 2.26 15.16
C LEU A 175 -15.57 1.67 15.16
N LEU A 176 -15.89 0.78 16.09
CA LEU A 176 -17.22 0.18 16.16
C LEU A 176 -18.34 1.22 16.40
N PRO A 177 -18.24 2.15 17.38
CA PRO A 177 -19.25 3.18 17.57
C PRO A 177 -19.47 4.05 16.32
N GLU A 178 -18.40 4.45 15.63
CA GLU A 178 -18.48 5.27 14.42
C GLU A 178 -19.13 4.52 13.25
N LEU A 179 -18.80 3.25 13.05
CA LEU A 179 -19.46 2.41 12.04
C LEU A 179 -20.96 2.24 12.36
N CYS A 180 -21.32 1.96 13.62
CA CYS A 180 -22.72 1.86 14.03
C CYS A 180 -23.49 3.18 13.89
N LYS A 181 -22.86 4.32 14.16
CA LYS A 181 -23.46 5.65 13.96
C LYS A 181 -23.77 5.89 12.49
N ARG A 182 -22.83 5.59 11.60
CA ARG A 182 -22.99 5.78 10.15
C ARG A 182 -24.02 4.82 9.55
N ALA A 183 -24.00 3.55 9.93
CA ALA A 183 -25.01 2.58 9.50
C ALA A 183 -26.44 3.03 9.85
N ARG A 184 -26.63 3.63 11.03
CA ARG A 184 -27.93 4.21 11.44
C ARG A 184 -28.33 5.43 10.62
N LEU A 185 -27.37 6.28 10.24
CA LEU A 185 -27.64 7.45 9.39
C LEU A 185 -28.00 7.03 7.95
N THR A 186 -27.33 6.02 7.39
CA THR A 186 -27.63 5.46 6.07
C THR A 186 -28.94 4.65 6.06
N GLY A 187 -29.30 4.02 7.20
CA GLY A 187 -30.52 3.24 7.36
C GLY A 187 -31.82 4.05 7.46
N ASN A 188 -31.76 5.39 7.59
CA ASN A 188 -32.97 6.23 7.60
C ASN A 188 -33.65 6.36 6.22
N ASP A 189 -33.02 5.88 5.14
CA ASP A 189 -33.60 5.82 3.79
C ASP A 189 -34.16 4.42 3.43
N SER A 190 -34.19 3.47 4.37
CA SER A 190 -34.73 2.13 4.17
C SER A 190 -35.86 1.86 5.17
N PRO A 191 -37.13 1.75 4.76
CA PRO A 191 -38.17 1.35 5.68
C PRO A 191 -37.91 -0.11 6.06
N VAL A 192 -37.47 -0.32 7.30
CA VAL A 192 -37.40 -1.65 7.89
C VAL A 192 -38.82 -2.19 7.99
N LEU A 193 -39.25 -2.96 6.99
CA LEU A 193 -40.42 -3.82 7.11
C LEU A 193 -40.07 -4.96 8.06
N ILE A 194 -40.31 -4.75 9.35
CA ILE A 194 -40.42 -5.84 10.30
C ILE A 194 -41.76 -6.52 10.00
N SER A 195 -41.72 -7.68 9.36
CA SER A 195 -42.89 -8.54 9.24
C SER A 195 -43.20 -9.15 10.61
N SER A 196 -44.40 -8.85 11.10
CA SER A 196 -45.03 -9.44 12.29
C SER A 196 -45.34 -10.92 12.12
#